data_AF-A0A934TDW8-F1
#
_entry.id   AF-A0A934TDW8-F1
#
_cell.length_a   1.000
_cell.length_b   1.000
_cell.length_c   1.000
_cell.angle_alpha   90.00
_cell.angle_beta   90.00
_cell.angle_gamma   90.00
#
_symmetry.space_group_name_H-M   'P 1'
#
loop_
_entity.id
_entity.type
_entity.pdbx_description
1 polymer ?
#
loop_
_entity_poly.entity_id
_entity_poly.type
_entity_poly.pdbx_seq_one_letter_code
_entity_poly.pdbx_strand_id
1 'polypeptide(L)'
;MLKILVLTDFSSGYSRRLLEGIIRYSREVGPWSFLRMPLYYQMIYGEDGVVDFAKKWKADAIIAQLRDVNLELFNTLDIPIIVQNYRERNKAISNLTGDYYETGTMAADFFIGKGYRNFAYYGYQNAIWSRERGFGYKERIEKYGYECKVLENKNPDNKEWLYNTEYMGKWLQSLPKPIALFACDDYYALQISETCNIFNINIPDEVAILGVDNDTLLCNLSTPTLSSIVLDVENGGYQAAKLLDKYVKGEINEAFNIVIKPLYIENRASTDKYAVPDEHIKTILDYINENYSNKISVSDLIDLVPLSRRVLEKKFKRLTGTSIYQCILDQRINHFIKLLLTSDLHLPDAAIQAGFDDYKNVSRIFRKYKSISPAEYRKLYKKQ
;
A
#
# COMPACT_ATOMS: atom_id res chain seq x y z
N MET A 1 -17.95 18.33 24.39
CA MET A 1 -16.65 17.92 23.82
C MET A 1 -16.72 16.43 23.63
N LEU A 2 -16.57 15.95 22.39
CA LEU A 2 -16.67 14.53 22.09
C LEU A 2 -15.51 13.75 22.72
N LYS A 3 -15.82 12.64 23.37
CA LYS A 3 -14.89 11.73 24.04
C LYS A 3 -14.75 10.45 23.23
N ILE A 4 -13.61 10.28 22.58
CA ILE A 4 -13.34 9.16 21.69
C ILE A 4 -12.39 8.19 22.38
N LEU A 5 -12.84 6.96 22.58
CA LEU A 5 -12.00 5.87 23.07
C LEU A 5 -11.28 5.25 21.88
N VAL A 6 -9.94 5.19 21.95
CA VAL A 6 -9.11 4.67 20.86
C VAL A 6 -8.42 3.39 21.31
N LEU A 7 -8.74 2.27 20.67
CA LEU A 7 -8.16 0.95 20.89
C LEU A 7 -7.33 0.56 19.65
N THR A 8 -6.11 1.03 19.55
CA THR A 8 -5.24 0.76 18.38
C THR A 8 -3.79 0.65 18.81
N ASP A 9 -3.02 -0.13 18.05
CA ASP A 9 -1.57 -0.16 18.20
C ASP A 9 -0.94 1.03 17.49
N PHE A 10 -0.18 1.86 18.19
CA PHE A 10 0.58 2.97 17.57
C PHE A 10 2.00 2.58 17.15
N SER A 11 2.37 1.30 17.28
CA SER A 11 3.67 0.80 16.83
C SER A 11 3.81 0.81 15.30
N SER A 12 2.70 0.71 14.55
CA SER A 12 2.72 0.72 13.08
C SER A 12 2.50 2.12 12.48
N GLY A 13 3.16 2.38 11.35
CA GLY A 13 3.00 3.61 10.56
C GLY A 13 1.59 3.77 10.01
N TYR A 14 0.89 2.67 9.75
CA TYR A 14 -0.52 2.67 9.39
C TYR A 14 -1.37 3.35 10.47
N SER A 15 -1.32 2.87 11.71
CA SER A 15 -2.18 3.38 12.79
C SER A 15 -1.86 4.82 13.16
N ARG A 16 -0.57 5.22 13.10
CA ARG A 16 -0.15 6.61 13.31
C ARG A 16 -0.79 7.55 12.27
N ARG A 17 -0.71 7.22 10.98
CA ARG A 17 -1.32 8.03 9.92
C ARG A 17 -2.84 8.06 10.01
N LEU A 18 -3.46 6.95 10.40
CA LEU A 18 -4.90 6.91 10.64
C LEU A 18 -5.30 7.94 11.71
N LEU A 19 -4.56 7.95 12.83
CA LEU A 19 -4.79 8.90 13.91
C LEU A 19 -4.53 10.35 13.49
N GLU A 20 -3.48 10.61 12.70
CA GLU A 20 -3.21 11.95 12.14
C GLU A 20 -4.44 12.49 11.39
N GLY A 21 -5.08 11.66 10.57
CA GLY A 21 -6.32 12.01 9.86
C GLY A 21 -7.50 12.32 10.78
N ILE A 22 -7.68 11.50 11.82
CA ILE A 22 -8.73 11.68 12.83
C ILE A 22 -8.51 13.00 13.59
N ILE A 23 -7.27 13.26 14.03
CA ILE A 23 -6.89 14.48 14.72
C ILE A 23 -7.11 15.70 13.81
N ARG A 24 -6.74 15.61 12.53
CA ARG A 24 -6.94 16.68 11.55
C ARG A 24 -8.40 17.12 11.49
N TYR A 25 -9.34 16.18 11.30
CA TYR A 25 -10.77 16.50 11.30
C TYR A 25 -11.22 17.12 12.63
N SER A 26 -10.81 16.54 13.77
CA SER A 26 -11.21 17.08 15.08
C SER A 26 -10.77 18.53 15.29
N ARG A 27 -9.61 18.93 14.78
CA ARG A 27 -9.13 20.32 14.87
C ARG A 27 -9.96 21.30 14.05
N GLU A 28 -10.58 20.84 12.96
CA GLU A 28 -11.44 21.66 12.09
C GLU A 28 -12.81 21.92 12.71
N VAL A 29 -13.41 20.93 13.38
CA VAL A 29 -14.80 21.02 13.88
C VAL A 29 -14.93 21.36 15.36
N GLY A 30 -13.84 21.25 16.13
CA GLY A 30 -13.80 21.60 17.54
C GLY A 30 -13.15 20.49 18.39
N PRO A 31 -12.58 20.84 19.56
CA PRO A 31 -11.73 19.94 20.31
C PRO A 31 -12.45 18.66 20.71
N TRP A 32 -11.82 17.53 20.42
CA TRP A 32 -12.21 16.21 20.92
C TRP A 32 -11.23 15.77 22.01
N SER A 33 -11.71 14.98 22.95
CA SER A 33 -10.88 14.28 23.93
C SER A 33 -10.63 12.85 23.46
N PHE A 34 -9.37 12.50 23.27
CA PHE A 34 -8.97 11.13 22.94
C PHE A 34 -8.43 10.44 24.18
N LEU A 35 -8.96 9.27 24.50
CA LEU A 35 -8.38 8.38 25.50
C LEU A 35 -7.89 7.12 24.80
N ARG A 36 -6.58 6.91 24.86
CA ARG A 36 -5.99 5.67 24.37
C ARG A 36 -6.13 4.59 25.43
N MET A 37 -6.77 3.49 25.06
CA MET A 37 -6.72 2.26 25.85
C MET A 37 -5.55 1.39 25.36
N PRO A 38 -4.63 0.98 26.24
CA PRO A 38 -3.60 0.02 25.87
C PRO A 38 -4.21 -1.31 25.43
N LEU A 39 -3.68 -1.92 24.36
CA LEU A 39 -4.20 -3.20 23.84
C LEU A 39 -4.14 -4.34 24.87
N TYR A 40 -3.13 -4.33 25.77
CA TYR A 40 -3.04 -5.33 26.84
C TYR A 40 -4.25 -5.30 27.78
N TYR A 41 -4.96 -4.16 27.90
CA TYR A 41 -6.14 -4.06 28.74
C TYR A 41 -7.24 -5.00 28.24
N GLN A 42 -7.49 -5.00 26.92
CA GLN A 42 -8.42 -5.95 26.31
C GLN A 42 -7.94 -7.40 26.49
N MET A 43 -6.63 -7.66 26.44
CA MET A 43 -6.09 -9.00 26.66
C MET A 43 -6.36 -9.52 28.08
N ILE A 44 -6.36 -8.65 29.08
CA ILE A 44 -6.57 -9.02 30.49
C ILE A 44 -8.06 -9.08 30.84
N TYR A 45 -8.84 -8.08 30.41
CA TYR A 45 -10.22 -7.88 30.85
C TYR A 45 -11.27 -8.25 29.79
N GLY A 46 -10.83 -8.73 28.62
CA GLY A 46 -11.71 -9.07 27.52
C GLY A 46 -12.45 -7.85 26.95
N GLU A 47 -13.43 -8.12 26.09
CA GLU A 47 -14.30 -7.08 25.53
C GLU A 47 -15.26 -6.50 26.59
N ASP A 48 -15.63 -7.27 27.61
CA ASP A 48 -16.47 -6.79 28.73
C ASP A 48 -15.78 -5.66 29.48
N GLY A 49 -14.49 -5.80 29.76
CA GLY A 49 -13.69 -4.73 30.36
C GLY A 49 -13.62 -3.47 29.50
N VAL A 50 -13.56 -3.62 28.16
CA VAL A 50 -13.59 -2.48 27.24
C VAL A 50 -14.92 -1.73 27.35
N VAL A 51 -16.04 -2.45 27.33
CA VAL A 51 -17.39 -1.88 27.48
C VAL A 51 -17.56 -1.19 28.83
N ASP A 52 -17.15 -1.84 29.92
CA ASP A 52 -17.22 -1.26 31.26
C ASP A 52 -16.40 0.03 31.38
N PHE A 53 -15.21 0.03 30.78
CA PHE A 53 -14.35 1.20 30.76
C PHE A 53 -14.95 2.34 29.94
N ALA A 54 -15.51 2.04 28.76
CA ALA A 54 -16.21 3.01 27.93
C ALA A 54 -17.39 3.65 28.68
N LYS A 55 -18.19 2.86 29.39
CA LYS A 55 -19.30 3.34 30.26
C LYS A 55 -18.78 4.23 31.39
N LYS A 56 -17.74 3.79 32.12
CA LYS A 56 -17.14 4.55 33.24
C LYS A 56 -16.59 5.90 32.80
N TRP A 57 -15.89 5.94 31.66
CA TRP A 57 -15.33 7.18 31.12
C TRP A 57 -16.37 8.06 30.41
N LYS A 58 -17.55 7.50 30.13
CA LYS A 58 -18.64 8.09 29.34
C LYS A 58 -18.13 8.45 27.94
N ALA A 59 -17.60 7.45 27.24
CA ALA A 59 -17.18 7.61 25.85
C ALA A 59 -18.40 7.95 24.97
N ASP A 60 -18.23 8.88 24.03
CA ASP A 60 -19.24 9.22 23.04
C ASP A 60 -19.09 8.36 21.77
N ALA A 61 -17.91 7.77 21.55
CA ALA A 61 -17.66 6.86 20.44
C ALA A 61 -16.39 6.02 20.66
N ILE A 62 -16.25 4.94 19.87
CA ILE A 62 -15.10 4.04 19.88
C ILE A 62 -14.48 3.93 18.49
N ILE A 63 -13.14 4.00 18.42
CA ILE A 63 -12.37 3.58 17.23
C ILE A 63 -11.45 2.46 17.66
N ALA A 64 -11.60 1.28 17.06
CA ALA A 64 -10.92 0.09 17.51
C ALA A 64 -10.30 -0.75 16.38
N GLN A 65 -9.13 -1.30 16.64
CA GLN A 65 -8.52 -2.39 15.89
C GLN A 65 -8.76 -3.68 16.65
N LEU A 66 -9.63 -4.54 16.12
CA LEU A 66 -10.08 -5.75 16.79
C LEU A 66 -9.93 -6.96 15.88
N ARG A 67 -9.63 -8.13 16.46
CA ARG A 67 -9.54 -9.39 15.72
C ARG A 67 -10.92 -9.99 15.46
N ASP A 68 -11.76 -9.98 16.49
CA ASP A 68 -13.16 -10.39 16.47
C ASP A 68 -13.95 -9.26 17.15
N VAL A 69 -15.26 -9.18 16.92
CA VAL A 69 -16.13 -8.16 17.52
C VAL A 69 -17.39 -8.84 18.04
N ASN A 70 -17.60 -8.83 19.36
CA ASN A 70 -18.89 -9.21 19.93
C ASN A 70 -19.89 -8.04 19.77
N LEU A 71 -20.65 -8.07 18.68
CA LEU A 71 -21.65 -7.06 18.39
C LEU A 71 -22.69 -6.91 19.50
N GLU A 72 -23.15 -8.01 20.10
CA GLU A 72 -24.16 -7.96 21.17
C GLU A 72 -23.66 -7.13 22.35
N LEU A 73 -22.39 -7.33 22.72
CA LEU A 73 -21.76 -6.63 23.82
C LEU A 73 -21.53 -5.14 23.51
N PHE A 74 -20.96 -4.81 22.35
CA PHE A 74 -20.72 -3.42 21.95
C PHE A 74 -22.02 -2.65 21.69
N ASN A 75 -23.08 -3.30 21.21
CA ASN A 75 -24.40 -2.69 21.06
C ASN A 75 -25.01 -2.24 22.42
N THR A 76 -24.58 -2.82 23.55
CA THR A 76 -25.03 -2.37 24.88
C THR A 76 -24.53 -0.98 25.27
N LEU A 77 -23.57 -0.41 24.53
CA LEU A 77 -23.07 0.93 24.79
C LEU A 77 -23.95 2.03 24.19
N ASP A 78 -24.73 1.71 23.15
CA ASP A 78 -25.54 2.68 22.39
C ASP A 78 -24.73 3.91 21.91
N ILE A 79 -23.47 3.67 21.52
CA ILE A 79 -22.57 4.69 20.93
C ILE A 79 -21.96 4.15 19.64
N PRO A 80 -21.62 5.04 18.69
CA PRO A 80 -21.01 4.59 17.43
C PRO A 80 -19.62 4.00 17.65
N ILE A 81 -19.36 2.93 16.92
CA ILE A 81 -18.09 2.22 16.91
C ILE A 81 -17.62 2.01 15.46
N ILE A 82 -16.37 2.41 15.19
CA ILE A 82 -15.67 2.13 13.94
C ILE A 82 -14.62 1.07 14.21
N VAL A 83 -14.67 -0.04 13.48
CA VAL A 83 -13.74 -1.15 13.66
C VAL A 83 -12.88 -1.36 12.41
N GLN A 84 -11.58 -1.44 12.61
CA GLN A 84 -10.68 -2.12 11.68
C GLN A 84 -10.60 -3.59 12.10
N ASN A 85 -11.37 -4.44 11.42
CA ASN A 85 -11.40 -5.87 11.71
C ASN A 85 -10.33 -6.59 10.89
N TYR A 86 -9.42 -7.29 11.58
CA TYR A 86 -8.33 -8.00 10.91
C TYR A 86 -8.77 -9.33 10.29
N ARG A 87 -9.83 -9.97 10.81
CA ARG A 87 -10.25 -11.31 10.37
C ARG A 87 -11.21 -11.26 9.19
N GLU A 88 -12.33 -10.57 9.33
CA GLU A 88 -13.39 -10.43 8.31
C GLU A 88 -14.12 -9.08 8.41
N ARG A 89 -14.67 -8.58 7.29
CA ARG A 89 -15.58 -7.42 7.32
C ARG A 89 -16.91 -7.81 7.94
N ASN A 90 -17.47 -6.96 8.81
CA ASN A 90 -18.78 -7.20 9.41
C ASN A 90 -19.77 -6.13 8.97
N LYS A 91 -20.84 -6.53 8.26
CA LYS A 91 -21.82 -5.59 7.68
C LYS A 91 -22.66 -4.84 8.72
N ALA A 92 -22.74 -5.36 9.94
CA ALA A 92 -23.58 -4.78 11.00
C ALA A 92 -22.87 -3.67 11.81
N ILE A 93 -21.60 -3.39 11.52
CA ILE A 93 -20.80 -2.37 12.21
C ILE A 93 -20.08 -1.49 11.19
N SER A 94 -19.79 -0.25 11.56
CA SER A 94 -19.00 0.63 10.71
C SER A 94 -17.56 0.12 10.60
N ASN A 95 -17.06 -0.12 9.39
CA ASN A 95 -15.72 -0.68 9.17
C ASN A 95 -14.76 0.37 8.61
N LEU A 96 -13.52 0.30 9.08
CA LEU A 96 -12.35 0.79 8.39
C LEU A 96 -11.68 -0.40 7.69
N THR A 97 -11.64 -0.38 6.36
CA THR A 97 -11.11 -1.47 5.54
C THR A 97 -10.27 -0.92 4.39
N GLY A 98 -9.64 -1.79 3.62
CA GLY A 98 -8.85 -1.42 2.44
C GLY A 98 -9.37 -2.08 1.18
N ASP A 99 -9.01 -1.47 0.05
CA ASP A 99 -9.13 -2.09 -1.27
C ASP A 99 -7.95 -3.06 -1.49
N TYR A 100 -7.99 -4.16 -0.75
CA TYR A 100 -6.90 -5.11 -0.64
C TYR A 100 -6.64 -5.83 -1.96
N TYR A 101 -7.71 -6.19 -2.68
CA TYR A 101 -7.61 -6.81 -3.99
C TYR A 101 -6.94 -5.88 -5.02
N GLU A 102 -7.34 -4.61 -5.08
CA GLU A 102 -6.68 -3.63 -5.96
C GLU A 102 -5.22 -3.40 -5.56
N THR A 103 -4.91 -3.44 -4.26
CA THR A 103 -3.52 -3.35 -3.77
C THR A 103 -2.66 -4.49 -4.32
N GLY A 104 -3.18 -5.72 -4.31
CA GLY A 104 -2.51 -6.87 -4.93
C GLY A 104 -2.37 -6.75 -6.44
N THR A 105 -3.42 -6.26 -7.10
CA THR A 105 -3.42 -6.01 -8.56
C THR A 105 -2.34 -5.00 -8.95
N MET A 106 -2.22 -3.91 -8.19
CA MET A 106 -1.19 -2.88 -8.38
C MET A 106 0.23 -3.44 -8.24
N ALA A 107 0.48 -4.32 -7.26
CA ALA A 107 1.76 -5.00 -7.10
C ALA A 107 2.10 -5.89 -8.31
N ALA A 108 1.12 -6.63 -8.83
CA ALA A 108 1.30 -7.51 -9.98
C ALA A 108 1.64 -6.70 -11.23
N ASP A 109 0.86 -5.65 -11.52
CA ASP A 109 1.09 -4.77 -12.68
C ASP A 109 2.48 -4.12 -12.64
N PHE A 110 2.92 -3.72 -11.45
CA PHE A 110 4.26 -3.18 -11.25
C PHE A 110 5.37 -4.18 -11.64
N PHE A 111 5.33 -5.40 -11.11
CA PHE A 111 6.36 -6.40 -11.39
C PHE A 111 6.29 -6.94 -12.83
N ILE A 112 5.09 -7.11 -13.39
CA ILE A 112 4.90 -7.46 -14.80
C ILE A 112 5.50 -6.37 -15.70
N GLY A 113 5.24 -5.09 -15.39
CA GLY A 113 5.84 -3.96 -16.09
C GLY A 113 7.36 -3.88 -15.98
N LYS A 114 7.94 -4.44 -14.90
CA LYS A 114 9.40 -4.60 -14.73
C LYS A 114 9.97 -5.85 -15.42
N GLY A 115 9.15 -6.61 -16.13
CA GLY A 115 9.57 -7.76 -16.95
C GLY A 115 9.76 -9.07 -16.19
N TYR A 116 9.33 -9.14 -14.92
CA TYR A 116 9.41 -10.37 -14.13
C TYR A 116 8.52 -11.47 -14.74
N ARG A 117 8.95 -12.72 -14.58
CA ARG A 117 8.23 -13.92 -15.05
C ARG A 117 8.02 -14.96 -13.96
N ASN A 118 8.76 -14.83 -12.86
CA ASN A 118 8.60 -15.63 -11.66
C ASN A 118 8.01 -14.72 -10.59
N PHE A 119 6.95 -15.19 -9.94
CA PHE A 119 6.23 -14.40 -8.95
C PHE A 119 5.97 -15.22 -7.70
N ALA A 120 6.05 -14.56 -6.55
CA ALA A 120 5.65 -15.13 -5.30
C ALA A 120 4.94 -14.12 -4.39
N TYR A 121 4.11 -14.64 -3.51
CA TYR A 121 3.43 -13.90 -2.45
C TYR A 121 3.79 -14.47 -1.08
N TYR A 122 4.08 -13.59 -0.13
CA TYR A 122 4.29 -13.94 1.28
C TYR A 122 3.30 -13.18 2.16
N GLY A 123 2.50 -13.89 2.96
CA GLY A 123 1.52 -13.24 3.81
C GLY A 123 1.00 -14.08 4.97
N TYR A 124 -0.11 -13.61 5.55
CA TYR A 124 -0.80 -14.23 6.67
C TYR A 124 -2.17 -14.80 6.27
N GLN A 125 -2.45 -16.06 6.65
CA GLN A 125 -3.67 -16.74 6.20
C GLN A 125 -4.93 -16.27 6.96
N ASN A 126 -4.81 -15.89 8.24
CA ASN A 126 -5.96 -15.63 9.09
C ASN A 126 -6.45 -14.17 9.08
N ALA A 127 -5.98 -13.36 8.12
CA ALA A 127 -6.42 -11.98 8.00
C ALA A 127 -6.90 -11.62 6.58
N ILE A 128 -8.07 -10.98 6.51
CA ILE A 128 -8.70 -10.60 5.23
C ILE A 128 -7.81 -9.70 4.38
N TRP A 129 -7.12 -8.75 5.01
CA TRP A 129 -6.24 -7.81 4.33
C TRP A 129 -5.07 -8.49 3.62
N SER A 130 -4.53 -9.55 4.23
CA SER A 130 -3.48 -10.36 3.61
C SER A 130 -4.06 -11.27 2.53
N ARG A 131 -5.14 -12.00 2.80
CA ARG A 131 -5.70 -12.92 1.79
C ARG A 131 -6.10 -12.21 0.51
N GLU A 132 -6.82 -11.09 0.61
CA GLU A 132 -7.30 -10.36 -0.57
C GLU A 132 -6.17 -9.69 -1.36
N ARG A 133 -5.11 -9.20 -0.68
CA ARG A 133 -3.88 -8.75 -1.35
C ARG A 133 -3.24 -9.89 -2.15
N GLY A 134 -3.12 -11.07 -1.55
CA GLY A 134 -2.62 -12.27 -2.21
C GLY A 134 -3.47 -12.70 -3.41
N PHE A 135 -4.80 -12.69 -3.27
CA PHE A 135 -5.73 -13.02 -4.36
C PHE A 135 -5.61 -12.04 -5.54
N GLY A 136 -5.64 -10.73 -5.26
CA GLY A 136 -5.48 -9.71 -6.31
C GLY A 136 -4.16 -9.84 -7.07
N TYR A 137 -3.07 -10.11 -6.34
CA TYR A 137 -1.75 -10.35 -6.94
C TYR A 137 -1.75 -11.60 -7.82
N LYS A 138 -2.17 -12.74 -7.27
CA LYS A 138 -2.19 -14.03 -7.96
C LYS A 138 -3.08 -14.03 -9.20
N GLU A 139 -4.33 -13.60 -9.07
CA GLU A 139 -5.27 -13.60 -10.21
C GLU A 139 -4.81 -12.66 -11.32
N ARG A 140 -4.18 -11.53 -10.98
CA ARG A 140 -3.63 -10.62 -11.98
C ARG A 140 -2.46 -11.25 -12.73
N ILE A 141 -1.56 -11.96 -12.04
CA ILE A 141 -0.43 -12.69 -12.65
C ILE A 141 -0.92 -13.82 -13.57
N GLU A 142 -1.91 -14.60 -13.12
CA GLU A 142 -2.48 -15.71 -13.89
C GLU A 142 -3.15 -15.23 -15.19
N LYS A 143 -3.77 -14.04 -15.19
CA LYS A 143 -4.30 -13.41 -16.42
C LYS A 143 -3.22 -13.11 -17.47
N TYR A 144 -1.96 -12.98 -17.09
CA TYR A 144 -0.82 -12.85 -18.02
C TYR A 144 -0.15 -14.19 -18.36
N GLY A 145 -0.69 -15.32 -17.88
CA GLY A 145 -0.19 -16.66 -18.17
C GLY A 145 1.00 -17.09 -17.32
N TYR A 146 1.24 -16.42 -16.19
CA TYR A 146 2.31 -16.78 -15.25
C TYR A 146 1.74 -17.46 -14.01
N GLU A 147 2.60 -18.18 -13.28
CA GLU A 147 2.26 -18.80 -11.99
C GLU A 147 2.75 -17.93 -10.83
N CYS A 148 1.97 -17.84 -9.76
CA CYS A 148 2.37 -17.23 -8.50
C CYS A 148 2.53 -18.29 -7.41
N LYS A 149 3.74 -18.44 -6.85
CA LYS A 149 3.97 -19.27 -5.66
C LYS A 149 3.50 -18.52 -4.41
N VAL A 150 2.93 -19.23 -3.45
CA VAL A 150 2.38 -18.61 -2.24
C VAL A 150 2.96 -19.29 -1.02
N LEU A 151 3.49 -18.49 -0.08
CA LEU A 151 3.83 -18.92 1.25
C LEU A 151 2.99 -18.13 2.26
N GLU A 152 2.25 -18.83 3.10
CA GLU A 152 1.45 -18.21 4.15
C GLU A 152 1.95 -18.61 5.52
N ASN A 153 2.18 -17.61 6.38
CA ASN A 153 2.40 -17.84 7.80
C ASN A 153 1.07 -18.24 8.44
N LYS A 154 1.08 -19.37 9.15
CA LYS A 154 -0.09 -19.95 9.82
C LYS A 154 -0.15 -19.62 11.31
N ASN A 155 0.85 -18.93 11.87
CA ASN A 155 1.00 -18.83 13.32
C ASN A 155 -0.25 -18.19 13.96
N PRO A 156 -1.09 -18.94 14.70
CA PRO A 156 -2.39 -18.45 15.16
C PRO A 156 -2.31 -17.51 16.38
N ASP A 157 -1.19 -17.59 17.12
CA ASP A 157 -1.10 -17.15 18.51
C ASP A 157 0.08 -16.21 18.83
N ASN A 158 0.96 -15.84 17.88
CA ASN A 158 2.18 -15.08 18.18
C ASN A 158 3.03 -15.64 19.35
N LYS A 159 2.86 -16.92 19.73
CA LYS A 159 3.60 -17.56 20.83
C LYS A 159 5.09 -17.61 20.55
N GLU A 160 5.45 -17.70 19.29
CA GLU A 160 6.81 -17.50 18.80
C GLU A 160 6.83 -16.18 18.03
N TRP A 161 7.54 -15.19 18.59
CA TRP A 161 7.79 -13.89 17.95
C TRP A 161 8.66 -14.02 16.70
N LEU A 162 9.45 -15.11 16.60
CA LEU A 162 10.26 -15.41 15.43
C LEU A 162 9.44 -16.16 14.38
N TYR A 163 9.50 -15.67 13.14
CA TYR A 163 9.16 -16.48 11.98
C TYR A 163 10.28 -17.52 11.76
N ASN A 164 9.94 -18.65 11.14
CA ASN A 164 10.94 -19.69 10.86
C ASN A 164 11.84 -19.27 9.68
N THR A 165 12.92 -18.56 10.00
CA THR A 165 13.91 -18.05 9.03
C THR A 165 14.53 -19.17 8.20
N GLU A 166 14.77 -20.35 8.78
CA GLU A 166 15.35 -21.48 8.04
C GLU A 166 14.40 -22.02 6.97
N TYR A 167 13.12 -22.18 7.34
CA TYR A 167 12.08 -22.61 6.41
C TYR A 167 11.88 -21.58 5.29
N MET A 168 11.82 -20.29 5.63
CA MET A 168 11.71 -19.23 4.63
C MET A 168 12.95 -19.19 3.72
N GLY A 169 14.16 -19.33 4.25
CA GLY A 169 15.40 -19.36 3.48
C GLY A 169 15.42 -20.50 2.47
N LYS A 170 15.08 -21.71 2.91
CA LYS A 170 14.94 -22.87 2.01
C LYS A 170 13.88 -22.67 0.94
N TRP A 171 12.75 -22.06 1.30
CA TRP A 171 11.71 -21.71 0.34
C TRP A 171 12.23 -20.69 -0.68
N LEU A 172 12.86 -19.60 -0.24
CA LEU A 172 13.42 -18.57 -1.12
C LEU A 172 14.49 -19.13 -2.06
N GLN A 173 15.38 -20.01 -1.59
CA GLN A 173 16.38 -20.68 -2.43
C GLN A 173 15.76 -21.61 -3.47
N SER A 174 14.61 -22.22 -3.18
CA SER A 174 13.92 -23.12 -4.12
C SER A 174 13.22 -22.40 -5.29
N LEU A 175 12.97 -21.09 -5.16
CA LEU A 175 12.22 -20.33 -6.16
C LEU A 175 13.07 -19.97 -7.38
N PRO A 176 12.51 -20.03 -8.61
CA PRO A 176 13.22 -19.64 -9.83
C PRO A 176 13.58 -18.15 -9.82
N LYS A 177 14.81 -17.81 -10.19
CA LYS A 177 15.35 -16.45 -10.16
C LYS A 177 15.46 -15.82 -11.57
N PRO A 178 15.37 -14.49 -11.71
CA PRO A 178 14.96 -13.54 -10.67
C PRO A 178 13.46 -13.68 -10.35
N ILE A 179 13.07 -13.41 -9.10
CA ILE A 179 11.67 -13.48 -8.65
C ILE A 179 11.16 -12.17 -8.09
N ALA A 180 9.92 -11.84 -8.43
CA ALA A 180 9.15 -10.74 -7.87
C ALA A 180 8.35 -11.24 -6.67
N LEU A 181 8.72 -10.80 -5.47
CA LEU A 181 8.13 -11.24 -4.22
C LEU A 181 7.31 -10.09 -3.60
N PHE A 182 6.00 -10.27 -3.55
CA PHE A 182 5.07 -9.33 -2.93
C PHE A 182 4.74 -9.79 -1.51
N ALA A 183 4.98 -8.94 -0.53
CA ALA A 183 4.64 -9.20 0.86
C ALA A 183 3.30 -8.55 1.23
N CYS A 184 2.58 -9.16 2.16
CA CYS A 184 1.28 -8.64 2.58
C CYS A 184 1.38 -7.24 3.21
N ASP A 185 2.49 -6.90 3.87
CA ASP A 185 2.82 -5.58 4.41
C ASP A 185 4.35 -5.38 4.53
N ASP A 186 4.79 -4.22 5.00
CA ASP A 186 6.23 -3.92 5.19
C ASP A 186 6.91 -4.74 6.29
N TYR A 187 6.17 -5.23 7.28
CA TYR A 187 6.73 -6.11 8.31
C TYR A 187 7.09 -7.47 7.70
N TYR A 188 6.20 -8.07 6.92
CA TYR A 188 6.47 -9.31 6.18
C TYR A 188 7.54 -9.10 5.09
N ALA A 189 7.60 -7.92 4.47
CA ALA A 189 8.68 -7.57 3.54
C ALA A 189 10.06 -7.53 4.23
N LEU A 190 10.12 -7.00 5.45
CA LEU A 190 11.34 -6.97 6.25
C LEU A 190 11.82 -8.39 6.59
N GLN A 191 10.91 -9.30 6.96
CA GLN A 191 11.26 -10.70 7.24
C GLN A 191 11.91 -11.39 6.03
N ILE A 192 11.40 -11.11 4.83
CA ILE A 192 12.02 -11.59 3.59
C ILE A 192 13.43 -11.01 3.45
N SER A 193 13.59 -9.70 3.63
CA SER A 193 14.90 -9.07 3.47
C SER A 193 15.94 -9.59 4.45
N GLU A 194 15.56 -9.75 5.72
CA GLU A 194 16.42 -10.33 6.75
C GLU A 194 16.82 -11.76 6.40
N THR A 195 15.86 -12.58 5.95
CA THR A 195 16.12 -13.95 5.50
C THR A 195 17.06 -13.98 4.31
N CYS A 196 16.86 -13.12 3.31
CA CYS A 196 17.78 -12.99 2.17
C CYS A 196 19.21 -12.67 2.63
N ASN A 197 19.38 -11.74 3.58
CA ASN A 197 20.68 -11.40 4.12
C ASN A 197 21.35 -12.58 4.85
N ILE A 198 20.60 -13.33 5.66
CA ILE A 198 21.10 -14.52 6.37
C ILE A 198 21.51 -15.64 5.39
N PHE A 199 20.78 -15.80 4.29
CA PHE A 199 20.99 -16.86 3.30
C PHE A 199 21.83 -16.42 2.09
N ASN A 200 22.42 -15.22 2.12
CA ASN A 200 23.20 -14.63 1.02
C ASN A 200 22.46 -14.60 -0.33
N ILE A 201 21.18 -14.27 -0.32
CA ILE A 201 20.35 -14.10 -1.52
C ILE A 201 20.32 -12.61 -1.88
N ASN A 202 20.75 -12.26 -3.09
CA ASN A 202 20.88 -10.85 -3.47
C ASN A 202 19.53 -10.18 -3.73
N ILE A 203 19.38 -8.97 -3.19
CA ILE A 203 18.23 -8.08 -3.40
C ILE A 203 18.74 -6.82 -4.12
N PRO A 204 18.12 -6.36 -5.22
CA PRO A 204 16.98 -6.95 -5.92
C PRO A 204 17.37 -8.03 -6.96
N ASP A 205 18.64 -8.41 -7.04
CA ASP A 205 19.19 -9.16 -8.17
C ASP A 205 18.56 -10.53 -8.38
N GLU A 206 18.33 -11.26 -7.30
CA GLU A 206 17.70 -12.58 -7.30
C GLU A 206 16.25 -12.48 -6.80
N VAL A 207 16.01 -11.67 -5.77
CA VAL A 207 14.68 -11.45 -5.18
C VAL A 207 14.41 -9.96 -5.10
N ALA A 208 13.43 -9.48 -5.87
CA ALA A 208 12.87 -8.15 -5.66
C ALA A 208 11.71 -8.20 -4.68
N ILE A 209 11.66 -7.25 -3.75
CA ILE A 209 10.73 -7.27 -2.61
C ILE A 209 9.89 -6.00 -2.61
N LEU A 210 8.56 -6.16 -2.65
CA LEU A 210 7.60 -5.07 -2.52
C LEU A 210 6.70 -5.30 -1.30
N GLY A 211 6.65 -4.32 -0.40
CA GLY A 211 5.74 -4.31 0.75
C GLY A 211 4.50 -3.44 0.55
N VAL A 212 3.74 -3.26 1.63
CA VAL A 212 2.55 -2.39 1.69
C VAL A 212 2.56 -1.61 3.00
N ASP A 213 2.01 -0.40 2.93
CA ASP A 213 1.81 0.60 3.98
C ASP A 213 2.84 1.72 3.91
N ASN A 214 4.03 1.50 3.38
CA ASN A 214 5.12 2.48 3.39
C ASN A 214 5.39 3.00 4.80
N ASP A 215 5.54 2.10 5.77
CA ASP A 215 6.12 2.42 7.07
C ASP A 215 7.61 2.70 6.88
N THR A 216 7.94 3.99 6.84
CA THR A 216 9.30 4.45 6.57
C THR A 216 10.32 3.93 7.59
N LEU A 217 9.92 3.58 8.82
CA LEU A 217 10.84 2.99 9.78
C LEU A 217 11.22 1.57 9.37
N LEU A 218 10.22 0.73 9.07
CA LEU A 218 10.45 -0.65 8.62
C LEU A 218 11.17 -0.69 7.27
N CYS A 219 10.75 0.15 6.32
CA CYS A 219 11.37 0.21 5.00
C CYS A 219 12.86 0.60 5.04
N ASN A 220 13.26 1.45 5.99
CA ASN A 220 14.65 1.90 6.15
C ASN A 220 15.48 1.00 7.07
N LEU A 221 14.86 0.14 7.88
CA LEU A 221 15.57 -0.86 8.69
C LEU A 221 16.17 -1.97 7.81
N SER A 222 15.53 -2.25 6.69
CA SER A 222 15.98 -3.21 5.69
C SER A 222 17.22 -2.72 4.92
N THR A 223 18.10 -3.65 4.58
CA THR A 223 19.22 -3.43 3.66
C THR A 223 19.12 -4.45 2.51
N PRO A 224 18.86 -4.01 1.26
CA PRO A 224 18.57 -2.64 0.83
C PRO A 224 17.19 -2.12 1.30
N THR A 225 16.92 -0.82 1.12
CA THR A 225 15.65 -0.19 1.54
C THR A 225 14.46 -0.73 0.76
N LEU A 226 13.33 -0.95 1.45
CA LEU A 226 12.16 -1.61 0.88
C LEU A 226 11.28 -0.65 0.06
N SER A 227 10.96 -1.04 -1.16
CA SER A 227 9.87 -0.46 -1.93
C SER A 227 8.54 -0.83 -1.30
N SER A 228 7.56 0.06 -1.33
CA SER A 228 6.27 -0.19 -0.69
C SER A 228 5.10 0.53 -1.37
N ILE A 229 3.92 -0.09 -1.35
CA ILE A 229 2.68 0.56 -1.78
C ILE A 229 2.22 1.55 -0.71
N VAL A 230 2.07 2.81 -1.12
CA VAL A 230 1.52 3.88 -0.28
C VAL A 230 0.01 3.82 -0.30
N LEU A 231 -0.60 3.81 0.89
CA LEU A 231 -2.05 3.78 1.08
C LEU A 231 -2.61 5.13 1.54
N ASP A 232 -3.88 5.40 1.23
CA ASP A 232 -4.63 6.58 1.63
C ASP A 232 -5.12 6.57 3.10
N VAL A 233 -4.23 6.20 4.03
CA VAL A 233 -4.62 5.91 5.42
C VAL A 233 -5.06 7.17 6.16
N GLU A 234 -4.35 8.28 5.96
CA GLU A 234 -4.65 9.54 6.65
C GLU A 234 -6.00 10.11 6.25
N ASN A 235 -6.30 10.16 4.95
CA ASN A 235 -7.64 10.55 4.51
C ASN A 235 -8.71 9.54 4.97
N GLY A 236 -8.39 8.24 5.02
CA GLY A 236 -9.25 7.24 5.65
C GLY A 236 -9.60 7.59 7.10
N GLY A 237 -8.62 8.04 7.89
CA GLY A 237 -8.83 8.51 9.26
C GLY A 237 -9.67 9.79 9.33
N TYR A 238 -9.44 10.72 8.41
CA TYR A 238 -10.25 11.94 8.30
C TYR A 238 -11.71 11.63 7.97
N GLN A 239 -11.98 10.73 7.01
CA GLN A 239 -13.34 10.29 6.70
C GLN A 239 -13.97 9.51 7.87
N ALA A 240 -13.18 8.72 8.60
CA ALA A 240 -13.62 8.04 9.82
C ALA A 240 -14.13 9.02 10.87
N ALA A 241 -13.33 10.03 11.20
CA ALA A 241 -13.75 11.06 12.14
C ALA A 241 -14.97 11.84 11.65
N LYS A 242 -15.02 12.18 10.35
CA LYS A 242 -16.16 12.89 9.77
C LYS A 242 -17.47 12.13 9.88
N LEU A 243 -17.46 10.83 9.56
CA LEU A 243 -18.67 10.00 9.67
C LEU A 243 -19.02 9.73 11.12
N LEU A 244 -18.02 9.54 12.00
CA LEU A 244 -18.23 9.39 13.44
C LEU A 244 -18.97 10.59 14.05
N ASP A 245 -18.53 11.80 13.72
CA ASP A 245 -19.13 13.05 14.18
C ASP A 245 -20.61 13.16 13.77
N LYS A 246 -20.90 12.83 12.51
CA LYS A 246 -22.28 12.78 12.00
C LYS A 246 -23.13 11.75 12.74
N TYR A 247 -22.55 10.59 13.04
CA TYR A 247 -23.25 9.52 13.75
C TYR A 247 -23.57 9.94 15.18
N VAL A 248 -22.62 10.52 15.91
CA VAL A 248 -22.88 11.01 17.27
C VAL A 248 -23.93 12.12 17.29
N LYS A 249 -24.01 12.94 16.24
CA LYS A 249 -25.05 13.97 16.07
C LYS A 249 -26.42 13.43 15.62
N GLY A 250 -26.53 12.14 15.33
CA GLY A 250 -27.76 11.51 14.83
C GLY A 250 -28.10 11.87 13.37
N GLU A 251 -27.15 12.41 12.60
CA GLU A 251 -27.33 12.71 11.18
C GLU A 251 -27.29 11.44 10.30
N ILE A 252 -26.62 10.40 10.78
CA ILE A 252 -26.57 9.07 10.18
C ILE A 252 -26.74 8.01 11.26
N ASN A 253 -27.45 6.92 10.95
CA ASN A 253 -27.76 5.85 11.89
C ASN A 253 -27.46 4.45 11.30
N GLU A 254 -26.85 4.40 10.12
CA GLU A 254 -26.52 3.15 9.43
C GLU A 254 -25.01 2.89 9.47
N ALA A 255 -24.64 1.61 9.54
CA ALA A 255 -23.25 1.19 9.43
C ALA A 255 -22.65 1.59 8.08
N PHE A 256 -21.41 2.07 8.09
CA PHE A 256 -20.71 2.54 6.90
C PHE A 256 -19.34 1.87 6.72
N ASN A 257 -18.83 1.84 5.48
CA ASN A 257 -17.51 1.31 5.19
C ASN A 257 -16.61 2.43 4.66
N ILE A 258 -15.44 2.60 5.29
CA ILE A 258 -14.39 3.47 4.81
C ILE A 258 -13.34 2.58 4.16
N VAL A 259 -13.15 2.76 2.85
CA VAL A 259 -12.25 1.94 2.04
C VAL A 259 -10.99 2.74 1.72
N ILE A 260 -9.88 2.37 2.34
CA ILE A 260 -8.55 2.92 2.08
C ILE A 260 -8.05 2.38 0.74
N LYS A 261 -7.68 3.30 -0.15
CA LYS A 261 -7.20 2.98 -1.49
C LYS A 261 -5.66 2.93 -1.55
N PRO A 262 -5.07 2.05 -2.38
CA PRO A 262 -3.67 2.18 -2.76
C PRO A 262 -3.50 3.39 -3.70
N LEU A 263 -2.49 4.22 -3.43
CA LEU A 263 -2.26 5.47 -4.15
C LEU A 263 -1.22 5.30 -5.26
N TYR A 264 -0.02 4.89 -4.86
CA TYR A 264 1.15 4.69 -5.73
C TYR A 264 2.19 3.78 -5.05
N ILE A 265 3.21 3.36 -5.79
CA ILE A 265 4.36 2.62 -5.27
C ILE A 265 5.51 3.59 -5.03
N GLU A 266 6.02 3.63 -3.80
CA GLU A 266 7.29 4.26 -3.49
C GLU A 266 8.42 3.28 -3.85
N ASN A 267 9.00 3.49 -5.04
CA ASN A 267 10.11 2.67 -5.55
C ASN A 267 11.40 2.96 -4.76
N ARG A 268 12.07 1.91 -4.29
CA ARG A 268 13.36 1.94 -3.60
C ARG A 268 14.26 0.80 -4.09
N ALA A 269 15.44 0.69 -3.49
CA ALA A 269 16.48 -0.26 -3.91
C ALA A 269 16.01 -1.73 -3.95
N SER A 270 15.07 -2.16 -3.09
CA SER A 270 14.58 -3.54 -3.10
C SER A 270 13.82 -3.98 -4.37
N THR A 271 13.47 -3.06 -5.27
CA THR A 271 12.85 -3.42 -6.55
C THR A 271 13.50 -2.72 -7.74
N ASP A 272 14.65 -2.09 -7.58
CA ASP A 272 15.22 -1.19 -8.60
C ASP A 272 15.72 -1.91 -9.87
N LYS A 273 15.66 -3.24 -9.91
CA LYS A 273 16.04 -4.05 -11.05
C LYS A 273 14.86 -4.34 -11.99
N TYR A 274 15.16 -4.28 -13.29
CA TYR A 274 14.33 -4.86 -14.34
C TYR A 274 14.75 -6.32 -14.61
N ALA A 275 13.78 -7.24 -14.64
CA ALA A 275 14.00 -8.66 -14.88
C ALA A 275 14.05 -9.00 -16.39
N VAL A 276 14.77 -8.19 -17.16
CA VAL A 276 14.88 -8.36 -18.60
C VAL A 276 16.23 -9.00 -18.94
N PRO A 277 16.29 -10.11 -19.70
CA PRO A 277 17.55 -10.81 -19.97
C PRO A 277 18.48 -10.04 -20.91
N ASP A 278 17.96 -9.07 -21.66
CA ASP A 278 18.71 -8.37 -22.70
C ASP A 278 19.38 -7.10 -22.21
N GLU A 279 20.72 -7.07 -22.25
CA GLU A 279 21.52 -5.94 -21.77
C GLU A 279 21.19 -4.62 -22.47
N HIS A 280 20.92 -4.64 -23.79
CA HIS A 280 20.53 -3.41 -24.49
C HIS A 280 19.19 -2.86 -23.97
N ILE A 281 18.21 -3.73 -23.72
CA ILE A 281 16.92 -3.28 -23.18
C ILE A 281 17.07 -2.80 -21.72
N LYS A 282 17.94 -3.42 -20.92
CA LYS A 282 18.28 -2.93 -19.58
C LYS A 282 18.87 -1.52 -19.65
N THR A 283 19.88 -1.28 -20.50
CA THR A 283 20.46 0.07 -20.69
C THR A 283 19.38 1.11 -21.02
N ILE A 284 18.41 0.77 -21.87
CA ILE A 284 17.29 1.67 -22.18
C ILE A 284 16.37 1.90 -20.98
N LEU A 285 16.05 0.86 -20.22
CA LEU A 285 15.20 0.96 -19.04
C LEU A 285 15.86 1.81 -17.94
N ASP A 286 17.15 1.60 -17.70
CA ASP A 286 17.94 2.36 -16.73
C ASP A 286 18.00 3.83 -17.13
N TYR A 287 18.28 4.11 -18.41
CA TYR A 287 18.25 5.48 -18.93
C TYR A 287 16.88 6.15 -18.76
N ILE A 288 15.79 5.43 -19.04
CA ILE A 288 14.42 5.93 -18.83
C ILE A 288 14.19 6.21 -17.34
N ASN A 289 14.59 5.31 -16.44
CA ASN A 289 14.41 5.45 -14.99
C ASN A 289 15.15 6.67 -14.43
N GLU A 290 16.32 7.00 -14.98
CA GLU A 290 17.11 8.16 -14.57
C GLU A 290 16.64 9.47 -15.21
N ASN A 291 16.02 9.41 -16.40
CA ASN A 291 15.75 10.59 -17.24
C ASN A 291 14.27 10.82 -17.57
N TYR A 292 13.32 10.07 -16.99
CA TYR A 292 11.91 10.17 -17.39
C TYR A 292 11.34 11.59 -17.21
N SER A 293 11.82 12.38 -16.25
CA SER A 293 11.41 13.79 -16.07
C SER A 293 11.97 14.72 -17.15
N ASN A 294 13.00 14.30 -17.88
CA ASN A 294 13.60 15.08 -18.96
C ASN A 294 12.95 14.75 -20.32
N LYS A 295 13.23 15.57 -21.33
CA LYS A 295 12.81 15.29 -22.70
C LYS A 295 13.63 14.12 -23.26
N ILE A 296 12.98 12.97 -23.43
CA ILE A 296 13.56 11.78 -24.06
C ILE A 296 13.04 11.67 -25.49
N SER A 297 13.93 11.66 -26.47
CA SER A 297 13.60 11.30 -27.85
C SER A 297 13.97 9.84 -28.13
N VAL A 298 13.28 9.23 -29.09
CA VAL A 298 13.61 7.86 -29.52
C VAL A 298 15.01 7.81 -30.15
N SER A 299 15.50 8.92 -30.71
CA SER A 299 16.86 9.00 -31.25
C SER A 299 17.90 8.89 -30.14
N ASP A 300 17.70 9.58 -29.01
CA ASP A 300 18.59 9.51 -27.85
C ASP A 300 18.74 8.06 -27.35
N LEU A 301 17.64 7.30 -27.37
CA LEU A 301 17.64 5.89 -26.98
C LEU A 301 18.35 4.98 -27.99
N ILE A 302 18.27 5.30 -29.29
CA ILE A 302 18.96 4.52 -30.32
C ILE A 302 20.47 4.71 -30.22
N ASP A 303 20.94 5.89 -29.86
CA ASP A 303 22.38 6.17 -29.77
C ASP A 303 23.06 5.43 -28.61
N LEU A 304 22.29 4.94 -27.63
CA LEU A 304 22.78 4.15 -26.49
C LEU A 304 23.05 2.68 -26.84
N VAL A 305 22.49 2.16 -27.93
CA VAL A 305 22.51 0.72 -28.23
C VAL A 305 22.74 0.47 -29.72
N PRO A 306 23.44 -0.61 -30.11
CA PRO A 306 23.70 -0.91 -31.52
C PRO A 306 22.48 -1.55 -32.22
N LEU A 307 21.27 -0.98 -32.06
CA LEU A 307 20.01 -1.49 -32.60
C LEU A 307 19.31 -0.43 -33.45
N SER A 308 18.74 -0.84 -34.59
CA SER A 308 17.85 0.03 -35.34
C SER A 308 16.56 0.29 -34.57
N ARG A 309 15.90 1.44 -34.81
CA ARG A 309 14.62 1.83 -34.17
C ARG A 309 13.61 0.69 -34.14
N ARG A 310 13.34 0.08 -35.29
CA ARG A 310 12.34 -0.98 -35.45
C ARG A 310 12.70 -2.22 -34.63
N VAL A 311 13.98 -2.57 -34.56
CA VAL A 311 14.46 -3.71 -33.77
C VAL A 311 14.31 -3.40 -32.28
N LEU A 312 14.74 -2.21 -31.85
CA LEU A 312 14.62 -1.76 -30.47
C LEU A 312 13.15 -1.78 -30.00
N GLU A 313 12.23 -1.13 -30.72
CA GLU A 313 10.81 -1.08 -30.35
C GLU A 313 10.17 -2.47 -30.26
N LYS A 314 10.43 -3.34 -31.25
CA LYS A 314 9.90 -4.70 -31.27
C LYS A 314 10.47 -5.53 -30.12
N LYS A 315 11.76 -5.41 -29.85
CA LYS A 315 12.46 -6.15 -28.79
C LYS A 315 12.03 -5.68 -27.41
N PHE A 316 11.95 -4.36 -27.20
CA PHE A 316 11.46 -3.73 -25.98
C PHE A 316 10.05 -4.24 -25.67
N LYS A 317 9.09 -4.07 -26.60
CA LYS A 317 7.70 -4.51 -26.39
C LYS A 317 7.56 -6.00 -26.11
N ARG A 318 8.37 -6.84 -26.75
CA ARG A 318 8.36 -8.29 -26.52
C ARG A 318 8.86 -8.64 -25.10
N LEU A 319 9.85 -7.91 -24.59
CA LEU A 319 10.49 -8.22 -23.31
C LEU A 319 9.82 -7.55 -22.11
N THR A 320 9.30 -6.33 -22.27
CA THR A 320 8.66 -5.55 -21.20
C THR A 320 7.14 -5.60 -21.24
N GLY A 321 6.54 -6.08 -22.34
CA GLY A 321 5.09 -6.09 -22.55
C GLY A 321 4.48 -4.76 -22.99
N THR A 322 5.23 -3.65 -22.92
CA THR A 322 4.75 -2.29 -23.21
C THR A 322 5.63 -1.59 -24.24
N SER A 323 5.14 -0.51 -24.85
CA SER A 323 6.00 0.31 -25.72
C SER A 323 6.93 1.21 -24.88
N ILE A 324 8.01 1.69 -25.49
CA ILE A 324 8.92 2.66 -24.86
C ILE A 324 8.15 3.90 -24.39
N TYR A 325 7.29 4.45 -25.25
CA TYR A 325 6.44 5.60 -24.91
C TYR A 325 5.57 5.31 -23.68
N GLN A 326 4.94 4.13 -23.64
CA GLN A 326 4.08 3.74 -22.53
C GLN A 326 4.87 3.62 -21.22
N CYS A 327 6.06 3.02 -21.28
CA CYS A 327 6.96 2.91 -20.13
C CYS A 327 7.36 4.28 -19.56
N ILE A 328 7.76 5.23 -20.43
CA ILE A 328 8.07 6.61 -20.02
C ILE A 328 6.83 7.28 -19.41
N LEU A 329 5.67 7.12 -20.06
CA LEU A 329 4.42 7.71 -19.60
C LEU A 329 4.03 7.22 -18.20
N ASP A 330 4.18 5.93 -17.93
CA ASP A 330 3.83 5.33 -16.63
C ASP A 330 4.74 5.87 -15.51
N GLN A 331 6.05 6.02 -15.78
CA GLN A 331 6.99 6.64 -14.83
C GLN A 331 6.62 8.09 -14.53
N ARG A 332 6.34 8.88 -15.58
CA ARG A 332 5.94 10.29 -15.43
C ARG A 332 4.61 10.44 -14.69
N ILE A 333 3.61 9.60 -14.97
CA ILE A 333 2.32 9.61 -14.26
C ILE A 333 2.52 9.26 -12.78
N ASN A 334 3.33 8.25 -12.47
CA ASN A 334 3.62 7.89 -11.07
C ASN A 334 4.34 9.01 -10.33
N HIS A 335 5.33 9.66 -10.96
CA HIS A 335 5.99 10.84 -10.39
C HIS A 335 5.00 12.00 -10.21
N PHE A 336 4.11 12.23 -11.18
CA PHE A 336 3.10 13.27 -11.06
C PHE A 336 2.13 12.99 -9.91
N ILE A 337 1.65 11.75 -9.74
CA ILE A 337 0.83 11.35 -8.58
C ILE A 337 1.56 11.68 -7.27
N LYS A 338 2.84 11.31 -7.15
CA LYS A 338 3.63 11.63 -5.97
C LYS A 338 3.69 13.13 -5.71
N LEU A 339 4.04 13.94 -6.72
CA LEU A 339 4.08 15.41 -6.60
C LEU A 339 2.72 16.01 -6.23
N LEU A 340 1.61 15.46 -6.74
CA LEU A 340 0.27 15.91 -6.37
C LEU A 340 -0.01 15.73 -4.87
N LEU A 341 0.57 14.70 -4.25
CA LEU A 341 0.30 14.30 -2.86
C LEU A 341 1.32 14.84 -1.86
N THR A 342 2.57 15.05 -2.29
CA THR A 342 3.69 15.39 -1.39
C THR A 342 4.20 16.82 -1.55
N SER A 343 3.68 17.60 -2.50
CA SER A 343 4.17 18.96 -2.78
C SER A 343 3.04 20.00 -2.85
N ASP A 344 3.39 21.26 -2.54
CA ASP A 344 2.54 22.45 -2.68
C ASP A 344 2.61 23.13 -4.04
N LEU A 345 3.34 22.53 -4.99
CA LEU A 345 3.52 23.07 -6.33
C LEU A 345 2.19 23.31 -7.03
N HIS A 346 2.08 24.40 -7.79
CA HIS A 346 0.94 24.62 -8.65
C HIS A 346 0.83 23.49 -9.70
N LEU A 347 -0.38 23.13 -10.12
CA LEU A 347 -0.63 21.90 -10.89
C LEU A 347 0.18 21.81 -12.21
N PRO A 348 0.25 22.88 -13.03
CA PRO A 348 1.19 23.00 -14.13
C PRO A 348 2.67 22.76 -13.77
N ASP A 349 3.16 23.29 -12.66
CA ASP A 349 4.57 23.16 -12.27
C ASP A 349 4.89 21.71 -11.86
N ALA A 350 3.98 21.08 -11.13
CA ALA A 350 4.07 19.65 -10.81
C ALA A 350 4.06 18.77 -12.08
N ALA A 351 3.29 19.15 -13.10
CA ALA A 351 3.29 18.46 -14.39
C ALA A 351 4.64 18.62 -15.12
N ILE A 352 5.19 19.83 -15.15
CA ILE A 352 6.50 20.11 -15.75
C ILE A 352 7.60 19.31 -15.04
N GLN A 353 7.62 19.31 -13.70
CA GLN A 353 8.59 18.56 -12.92
C GLN A 353 8.46 17.02 -13.10
N ALA A 354 7.25 16.54 -13.36
CA ALA A 354 7.01 15.15 -13.74
C ALA A 354 7.43 14.83 -15.20
N GLY A 355 7.88 15.81 -15.98
CA GLY A 355 8.33 15.64 -17.36
C GLY A 355 7.24 15.83 -18.42
N PHE A 356 6.14 16.51 -18.11
CA PHE A 356 5.10 16.84 -19.09
C PHE A 356 5.24 18.29 -19.57
N ASP A 357 5.20 18.48 -20.89
CA ASP A 357 5.29 19.82 -21.49
C ASP A 357 3.97 20.60 -21.45
N ASP A 358 2.83 19.90 -21.36
CA ASP A 358 1.49 20.50 -21.39
C ASP A 358 0.58 19.93 -20.30
N TYR A 359 0.16 20.80 -19.38
CA TYR A 359 -0.78 20.48 -18.32
C TYR A 359 -2.14 19.99 -18.86
N LYS A 360 -2.65 20.55 -19.97
CA LYS A 360 -3.96 20.15 -20.52
C LYS A 360 -3.92 18.71 -21.02
N ASN A 361 -2.86 18.35 -21.74
CA ASN A 361 -2.67 16.98 -22.21
C ASN A 361 -2.51 15.99 -21.06
N VAL A 362 -1.63 16.27 -20.08
CA VAL A 362 -1.48 15.35 -18.93
C VAL A 362 -2.75 15.26 -18.10
N SER A 363 -3.51 16.35 -17.92
CA SER A 363 -4.79 16.29 -17.20
C SER A 363 -5.79 15.35 -17.88
N ARG A 364 -5.82 15.31 -19.22
CA ARG A 364 -6.66 14.38 -19.98
C ARG A 364 -6.16 12.94 -19.86
N ILE A 365 -4.84 12.72 -19.93
CA ILE A 365 -4.24 11.39 -19.75
C ILE A 365 -4.51 10.89 -18.33
N PHE A 366 -4.23 11.70 -17.32
CA PHE A 366 -4.45 11.39 -15.92
C PHE A 366 -5.90 11.00 -15.65
N ARG A 367 -6.88 11.72 -16.21
CA ARG A 367 -8.30 11.35 -16.09
C ARG A 367 -8.61 9.97 -16.70
N LYS A 368 -7.90 9.54 -17.74
CA LYS A 368 -8.03 8.16 -18.26
C LYS A 368 -7.42 7.13 -17.31
N TYR A 369 -6.33 7.48 -16.62
CA TYR A 369 -5.62 6.60 -15.69
C TYR A 369 -6.31 6.46 -14.32
N LYS A 370 -6.82 7.57 -13.78
CA LYS A 370 -7.36 7.66 -12.41
C LYS A 370 -8.85 7.97 -12.36
N SER A 371 -9.53 8.07 -13.51
CA SER A 371 -10.96 8.40 -13.65
C SER A 371 -11.38 9.79 -13.15
N ILE A 372 -10.48 10.55 -12.52
CA ILE A 372 -10.70 11.92 -12.02
C ILE A 372 -9.57 12.86 -12.48
N SER A 373 -9.77 14.16 -12.41
CA SER A 373 -8.73 15.14 -12.78
C SER A 373 -7.60 15.24 -11.73
N PRO A 374 -6.41 15.75 -12.09
CA PRO A 374 -5.32 15.99 -11.13
C PRO A 374 -5.72 16.90 -9.96
N ALA A 375 -6.55 17.92 -10.23
CA ALA A 375 -7.05 18.84 -9.20
C ALA A 375 -7.98 18.14 -8.20
N GLU A 376 -8.91 17.32 -8.69
CA GLU A 376 -9.80 16.51 -7.86
C GLU A 376 -9.00 15.48 -7.05
N TYR A 377 -8.04 14.81 -7.69
CA TYR A 377 -7.16 13.84 -7.05
C TYR A 377 -6.36 14.48 -5.91
N ARG A 378 -5.73 15.63 -6.16
CA ARG A 378 -5.02 16.40 -5.14
C ARG A 378 -5.96 16.81 -3.99
N LYS A 379 -7.16 17.31 -4.30
CA LYS A 379 -8.13 17.72 -3.27
C LYS A 379 -8.58 16.55 -2.39
N LEU A 380 -8.72 15.35 -2.97
CA LEU A 380 -9.18 14.16 -2.26
C LEU A 380 -8.11 13.53 -1.38
N TYR A 381 -6.87 13.49 -1.84
CA TYR A 381 -5.82 12.64 -1.28
C TYR A 381 -4.62 13.39 -0.69
N LYS A 382 -4.45 14.68 -1.02
CA LYS A 382 -3.33 15.46 -0.49
C LYS A 382 -3.60 15.81 0.98
N LYS A 383 -2.55 15.68 1.79
CA LYS A 383 -2.50 16.23 3.16
C LYS A 383 -2.62 17.77 3.06
N GLN A 384 -3.61 18.34 3.73
CA GLN A 384 -3.73 19.81 3.83
C GLN A 384 -2.84 20.34 4.93
#